data_AF-A0A960K232-F1
#
_entry.id   AF-A0A960K232-F1
#
_cell.length_a   1.000
_cell.length_b   1.000
_cell.length_c   1.000
_cell.angle_alpha   90.00
_cell.angle_beta   90.00
_cell.angle_gamma   90.00
#
_symmetry.space_group_name_H-M   'P 1'
#
loop_
_entity.id
_entity.type
_entity.pdbx_description
1 polymer ?
#
loop_
_entity_poly.entity_id
_entity_poly.type
_entity_poly.pdbx_seq_one_letter_code
_entity_poly.pdbx_strand_id
1 'polypeptide(L)'
;MRLIAALAFSLLILGLSALANHLVRELTAELPDPSTALYYLVFGLPAEAEELPAAQPELATGTVVYTTLHPTDQNLYLVDASGSRELLIDDPAIDDSPALSPDGRWLVFASERGGRFHLWARDLESRSTEIQLTHSEAMEGAPAFSPDGKTLLFVSNRAGLAGIYRMPFRPGDPSAEAEVRLLAGEPEQDFRPTFSPDGTKIAFSSLRGASPEQPGTQIHVMKANGSEPKALTSGDGWFGSPVWSSDGT
;
A
#
# COMPACT_ATOMS: atom_id res chain seq x y z
N MET A 1 -7.86 9.33 18.66
CA MET A 1 -6.42 9.58 18.38
C MET A 1 -5.79 8.47 17.54
N ARG A 2 -6.04 7.17 17.82
CA ARG A 2 -5.54 6.04 17.01
C ARG A 2 -5.96 6.09 15.53
N LEU A 3 -7.25 6.32 15.26
CA LEU A 3 -7.80 6.39 13.89
C LEU A 3 -7.18 7.50 13.02
N ILE A 4 -6.85 8.66 13.62
CA ILE A 4 -6.31 9.82 12.89
C ILE A 4 -4.87 9.54 12.42
N ALA A 5 -4.06 8.90 13.26
CA ALA A 5 -2.69 8.52 12.90
C ALA A 5 -2.66 7.41 11.83
N ALA A 6 -3.58 6.45 11.93
CA ALA A 6 -3.74 5.40 10.94
C ALA A 6 -4.19 5.95 9.58
N LEU A 7 -5.21 6.83 9.56
CA LEU A 7 -5.66 7.51 8.34
C LEU A 7 -4.55 8.36 7.71
N ALA A 8 -3.77 9.09 8.52
CA ALA A 8 -2.65 9.88 8.00
C ALA A 8 -1.56 9.02 7.37
N PHE A 9 -1.28 7.84 7.93
CA PHE A 9 -0.32 6.90 7.35
C PHE A 9 -0.86 6.20 6.10
N SER A 10 -2.11 5.76 6.10
CA SER A 10 -2.78 5.21 4.91
C SER A 10 -2.82 6.23 3.77
N LEU A 11 -3.10 7.50 4.07
CA LEU A 11 -3.05 8.61 3.09
C LEU A 11 -1.61 8.90 2.61
N LEU A 12 -0.60 8.72 3.47
CA LEU A 12 0.81 8.81 3.09
C LEU A 12 1.18 7.71 2.10
N ILE A 13 0.74 6.47 2.34
CA ILE A 13 0.96 5.34 1.43
C ILE A 13 0.17 5.55 0.14
N LEU A 14 -1.05 6.12 0.18
CA LEU A 14 -1.86 6.47 -1.01
C LEU A 14 -1.31 7.66 -1.82
N GLY A 15 -0.24 8.33 -1.38
CA GLY A 15 0.35 9.46 -2.10
C GLY A 15 -0.48 10.75 -2.02
N LEU A 16 -1.42 10.85 -1.08
CA LEU A 16 -2.33 12.01 -0.91
C LEU A 16 -1.85 12.99 0.19
N SER A 17 -0.59 12.88 0.63
CA SER A 17 -0.12 13.48 1.88
C SER A 17 -0.06 15.02 1.90
N ALA A 18 0.18 15.69 0.77
CA ALA A 18 0.17 17.16 0.75
C ALA A 18 -1.26 17.73 0.69
N LEU A 19 -2.17 17.04 0.01
CA LEU A 19 -3.61 17.36 0.02
C LEU A 19 -4.17 17.19 1.44
N ALA A 20 -3.79 16.11 2.14
CA ALA A 20 -4.16 15.86 3.52
C ALA A 20 -3.66 16.96 4.47
N ASN A 21 -2.40 17.39 4.38
CA ASN A 21 -1.84 18.40 5.28
C ASN A 21 -2.33 19.83 5.00
N HIS A 22 -2.61 20.19 3.74
CA HIS A 22 -3.14 21.50 3.39
C HIS A 22 -4.62 21.64 3.76
N LEU A 23 -5.44 20.62 3.46
CA LEU A 23 -6.87 20.65 3.76
C LEU A 23 -7.19 20.43 5.24
N VAL A 24 -6.40 19.62 5.97
CA VAL A 24 -6.57 19.50 7.43
C VAL A 24 -6.34 20.85 8.12
N ARG A 25 -5.43 21.69 7.62
CA ARG A 25 -5.17 23.05 8.15
C ARG A 25 -6.27 24.05 7.81
N GLU A 26 -6.90 23.95 6.64
CA GLU A 26 -7.98 24.87 6.24
C GLU A 26 -9.34 24.49 6.84
N LEU A 27 -9.66 23.19 6.97
CA LEU A 27 -10.96 22.71 7.47
C LEU A 27 -11.09 22.69 8.99
N THR A 28 -9.99 22.71 9.74
CA THR A 28 -10.03 22.82 11.21
C THR A 28 -10.38 24.23 11.70
N ALA A 29 -10.44 25.22 10.82
CA ALA A 29 -10.80 26.60 11.17
C ALA A 29 -12.31 26.89 11.12
N GLU A 30 -13.12 26.09 10.41
CA GLU A 30 -14.54 26.43 10.12
C GLU A 30 -15.58 25.40 10.54
N LEU A 31 -15.21 24.23 11.09
CA LEU A 31 -16.19 23.19 11.46
C LEU A 31 -16.24 22.92 12.98
N PRO A 32 -17.43 22.73 13.60
CA PRO A 32 -17.57 22.61 15.06
C PRO A 32 -17.12 21.25 15.62
N ASP A 33 -16.87 20.26 14.75
CA ASP A 33 -16.44 18.92 15.13
C ASP A 33 -15.49 18.33 14.07
N PRO A 34 -14.20 18.08 14.41
CA PRO A 34 -13.20 17.56 13.49
C PRO A 34 -13.42 16.10 13.07
N SER A 35 -14.35 15.37 13.71
CA SER A 35 -14.65 13.97 13.34
C SER A 35 -15.51 13.86 12.07
N THR A 36 -16.32 14.86 11.75
CA THR A 36 -17.23 14.87 10.58
C THR A 36 -16.54 15.42 9.31
N ALA A 37 -15.55 16.29 9.47
CA ALA A 37 -14.85 16.93 8.35
C ALA A 37 -14.00 15.96 7.52
N LEU A 38 -13.45 14.90 8.16
CA LEU A 38 -12.67 13.88 7.45
C LEU A 38 -13.51 13.01 6.51
N TYR A 39 -14.83 12.90 6.75
CA TYR A 39 -15.73 12.05 5.96
C TYR A 39 -15.97 12.60 4.55
N TYR A 40 -16.14 13.92 4.39
CA TYR A 40 -16.45 14.51 3.08
C TYR A 40 -15.23 14.64 2.18
N LEU A 41 -14.03 14.75 2.77
CA LEU A 41 -12.82 15.08 2.04
C LEU A 41 -12.19 13.93 1.26
N VAL A 42 -12.40 12.69 1.72
CA VAL A 42 -11.77 11.52 1.11
C VAL A 42 -12.58 10.98 -0.07
N PHE A 43 -13.90 11.22 -0.12
CA PHE A 43 -14.77 10.50 -1.04
C PHE A 43 -15.62 11.32 -1.99
N GLY A 44 -15.83 12.63 -1.81
CA GLY A 44 -16.57 13.43 -2.79
C GLY A 44 -17.97 12.88 -3.16
N LEU A 45 -18.57 12.05 -2.31
CA LEU A 45 -19.89 11.46 -2.52
C LEU A 45 -20.89 12.14 -1.57
N PRO A 46 -22.07 12.56 -2.05
CA PRO A 46 -23.14 13.01 -1.17
C PRO A 46 -23.62 11.87 -0.26
N ALA A 47 -24.13 12.23 0.92
CA ALA A 47 -24.51 11.37 2.03
C ALA A 47 -25.78 10.52 1.77
N GLU A 48 -25.85 9.83 0.65
CA GLU A 48 -26.83 8.79 0.39
C GLU A 48 -26.04 7.51 0.14
N ALA A 49 -26.15 6.56 1.07
CA ALA A 49 -25.49 5.27 1.02
C ALA A 49 -26.03 4.49 -0.19
N GLU A 50 -25.38 4.65 -1.34
CA GLU A 50 -25.52 3.70 -2.44
C GLU A 50 -24.92 2.37 -1.97
N GLU A 51 -25.72 1.31 -2.00
CA GLU A 51 -25.23 -0.07 -1.86
C GLU A 51 -23.99 -0.23 -2.76
N LEU A 52 -22.89 -0.74 -2.19
CA LEU A 52 -21.71 -1.09 -2.97
C LEU A 52 -22.17 -1.95 -4.16
N PRO A 53 -21.80 -1.60 -5.41
CA PRO A 53 -22.29 -2.31 -6.57
C PRO A 53 -22.03 -3.82 -6.42
N ALA A 54 -23.05 -4.62 -6.70
CA ALA A 54 -22.93 -6.07 -6.73
C ALA A 54 -21.74 -6.46 -7.61
N ALA A 55 -20.97 -7.47 -7.18
CA ALA A 55 -19.85 -7.99 -7.95
C ALA A 55 -20.33 -8.29 -9.39
N GLN A 56 -19.52 -7.95 -10.39
CA GLN A 56 -19.81 -8.23 -11.80
C GLN A 56 -19.11 -9.55 -12.18
N PRO A 57 -19.75 -10.72 -11.98
CA PRO A 57 -19.12 -12.04 -12.16
C PRO A 57 -18.63 -12.27 -13.61
N GLU A 58 -19.18 -11.54 -14.57
CA GLU A 58 -18.84 -11.69 -16.00
C GLU A 58 -17.47 -11.11 -16.37
N LEU A 59 -16.82 -10.35 -15.47
CA LEU A 59 -15.48 -9.79 -15.66
C LEU A 59 -14.39 -10.53 -14.88
N ALA A 60 -14.75 -11.51 -14.04
CA ALA A 60 -13.81 -12.14 -13.12
C ALA A 60 -13.31 -13.49 -13.65
N THR A 61 -12.03 -13.53 -14.05
CA THR A 61 -11.25 -14.78 -14.00
C THR A 61 -10.18 -14.57 -12.93
N GLY A 62 -10.28 -15.30 -11.82
CA GLY A 62 -9.31 -15.23 -10.71
C GLY A 62 -9.89 -14.75 -9.38
N THR A 63 -9.00 -14.41 -8.45
CA THR A 63 -9.30 -14.01 -7.08
C THR A 63 -8.71 -12.63 -6.80
N VAL A 64 -9.47 -11.76 -6.14
CA VAL A 64 -9.05 -10.40 -5.76
C VAL A 64 -9.00 -10.30 -4.24
N VAL A 65 -7.94 -9.69 -3.71
CA VAL A 65 -7.88 -9.26 -2.30
C VAL A 65 -8.04 -7.75 -2.25
N TYR A 66 -8.88 -7.26 -1.36
CA TYR A 66 -9.13 -5.83 -1.20
C TYR A 66 -9.35 -5.48 0.27
N THR A 67 -9.12 -4.22 0.58
CA THR A 67 -9.39 -3.63 1.88
C THR A 67 -10.78 -2.96 1.86
N THR A 68 -11.59 -3.15 2.90
CA THR A 68 -12.74 -2.27 3.15
C THR A 68 -12.39 -1.25 4.22
N LEU A 69 -12.77 0.01 3.97
CA LEU A 69 -12.68 1.10 4.94
C LEU A 69 -14.07 1.31 5.52
N HIS A 70 -14.26 0.92 6.79
CA HIS A 70 -15.45 1.25 7.55
C HIS A 70 -15.11 2.33 8.60
N PRO A 71 -16.11 3.11 9.05
CA PRO A 71 -15.96 4.13 10.09
C PRO A 71 -15.22 3.66 11.36
N THR A 72 -15.30 2.37 11.65
CA THR A 72 -14.89 1.75 12.92
C THR A 72 -13.79 0.71 12.76
N ASP A 73 -13.55 0.21 11.56
CA ASP A 73 -12.72 -0.96 11.28
C ASP A 73 -12.23 -0.96 9.83
N GLN A 74 -11.09 -1.61 9.61
CA GLN A 74 -10.49 -1.75 8.28
C GLN A 74 -10.04 -3.19 8.10
N ASN A 75 -10.76 -3.92 7.26
CA ASN A 75 -10.66 -5.38 7.16
C ASN A 75 -10.22 -5.81 5.76
N LEU A 76 -9.58 -6.98 5.69
CA LEU A 76 -9.13 -7.60 4.44
C LEU A 76 -10.07 -8.73 4.01
N TYR A 77 -10.52 -8.66 2.77
CA TYR A 77 -11.43 -9.64 2.18
C TYR A 77 -10.84 -10.27 0.92
N LEU A 78 -11.12 -11.56 0.77
CA LEU A 78 -10.96 -12.31 -0.48
C LEU A 78 -12.29 -12.30 -1.24
N VAL A 79 -12.26 -11.97 -2.52
CA VAL A 79 -13.38 -12.16 -3.44
C VAL A 79 -12.97 -13.11 -4.55
N ASP A 80 -13.77 -14.16 -4.74
CA ASP A 80 -13.63 -15.04 -5.89
C ASP A 80 -14.44 -14.56 -7.10
N ALA A 81 -14.25 -15.21 -8.25
CA ALA A 81 -14.94 -14.87 -9.49
C ALA A 81 -16.47 -14.97 -9.44
N SER A 82 -17.02 -15.71 -8.46
CA SER A 82 -18.46 -15.80 -8.24
C SER A 82 -19.02 -14.63 -7.43
N GLY A 83 -18.15 -13.78 -6.89
CA GLY A 83 -18.51 -12.69 -5.99
C GLY A 83 -18.62 -13.11 -4.53
N SER A 84 -18.26 -14.36 -4.19
CA SER A 84 -18.23 -14.83 -2.80
C SER A 84 -17.15 -14.08 -2.03
N ARG A 85 -17.48 -13.63 -0.81
CA ARG A 85 -16.61 -12.84 0.07
C ARG A 85 -16.20 -13.66 1.29
N GLU A 86 -14.90 -13.79 1.52
CA GLU A 86 -14.32 -14.39 2.74
C GLU A 86 -13.53 -13.31 3.50
N LEU A 87 -13.80 -13.15 4.81
CA LEU A 87 -12.95 -12.35 5.69
C LEU A 87 -11.64 -13.10 5.89
N LEU A 88 -10.52 -12.47 5.51
CA LEU A 88 -9.21 -13.12 5.58
C LEU A 88 -8.60 -12.99 6.97
N ILE A 89 -8.73 -11.85 7.62
CA ILE A 89 -8.12 -11.56 8.92
C ILE A 89 -9.22 -11.11 9.87
N ASP A 90 -9.35 -11.80 11.00
CA ASP A 90 -10.31 -11.49 12.06
C ASP A 90 -9.54 -10.96 13.29
N ASP A 91 -9.08 -9.72 13.17
CA ASP A 91 -8.30 -9.01 14.19
C ASP A 91 -8.81 -7.56 14.31
N PRO A 92 -8.92 -6.99 15.52
CA PRO A 92 -9.38 -5.60 15.69
C PRO A 92 -8.37 -4.54 15.22
N ALA A 93 -7.15 -4.93 14.85
CA ALA A 93 -6.16 -4.03 14.28
C ALA A 93 -6.57 -3.54 12.89
N ILE A 94 -6.12 -2.34 12.54
CA ILE A 94 -6.21 -1.82 11.19
C ILE A 94 -5.23 -2.58 10.30
N ASP A 95 -5.77 -3.21 9.24
CA ASP A 95 -5.01 -3.93 8.23
C ASP A 95 -5.14 -3.23 6.85
N ASP A 96 -4.04 -3.10 6.10
CA ASP A 96 -4.03 -2.40 4.82
C ASP A 96 -3.06 -2.99 3.78
N SER A 97 -3.24 -2.55 2.54
CA SER A 97 -2.34 -2.75 1.39
C SER A 97 -1.95 -4.23 1.21
N PRO A 98 -2.94 -5.11 1.01
CA PRO A 98 -2.69 -6.53 0.83
C PRO A 98 -1.97 -6.81 -0.50
N ALA A 99 -1.13 -7.84 -0.50
CA ALA A 99 -0.47 -8.39 -1.68
C ALA A 99 -0.54 -9.92 -1.63
N LEU A 100 -1.00 -10.55 -2.72
CA LEU A 100 -0.92 -12.00 -2.90
C LEU A 100 0.41 -12.39 -3.52
N SER A 101 0.96 -13.53 -3.08
CA SER A 101 2.07 -14.16 -3.77
C SER A 101 1.65 -14.65 -5.16
N PRO A 102 2.58 -14.78 -6.13
CA PRO A 102 2.25 -15.21 -7.48
C PRO A 102 1.59 -16.60 -7.58
N ASP A 103 1.88 -17.48 -6.62
CA ASP A 103 1.27 -18.81 -6.50
C ASP A 103 -0.09 -18.79 -5.75
N GLY A 104 -0.53 -17.63 -5.25
CA GLY A 104 -1.78 -17.45 -4.51
C GLY A 104 -1.75 -18.02 -3.08
N ARG A 105 -0.63 -18.58 -2.63
CA ARG A 105 -0.54 -19.25 -1.34
C ARG A 105 -0.43 -18.29 -0.16
N TRP A 106 0.25 -17.16 -0.34
CA TRP A 106 0.56 -16.23 0.74
C TRP A 106 -0.14 -14.90 0.53
N LEU A 107 -0.71 -14.39 1.62
CA LEU A 107 -1.12 -13.01 1.76
C LEU A 107 -0.07 -12.27 2.58
N VAL A 108 0.41 -11.12 2.08
CA VAL A 108 1.21 -10.16 2.86
C VAL A 108 0.43 -8.87 2.99
N PHE A 109 0.40 -8.28 4.18
CA PHE A 109 -0.36 -7.08 4.46
C PHE A 109 0.30 -6.25 5.57
N ALA A 110 -0.02 -4.97 5.63
CA ALA A 110 0.42 -4.08 6.70
C ALA A 110 -0.60 -4.14 7.85
N SER A 111 -0.14 -4.26 9.09
CA SER A 111 -1.02 -4.33 10.28
C SER A 111 -0.46 -3.52 11.44
N GLU A 112 -1.33 -2.79 12.14
CA GLU A 112 -0.96 -2.03 13.35
C GLU A 112 -0.95 -2.85 14.65
N ARG A 113 -1.17 -4.17 14.59
CA ARG A 113 -1.28 -5.04 15.78
C ARG A 113 -0.08 -5.00 16.74
N GLY A 114 1.09 -4.57 16.25
CA GLY A 114 2.30 -4.33 17.05
C GLY A 114 2.41 -2.92 17.66
N GLY A 115 1.35 -2.10 17.58
CA GLY A 115 1.35 -0.68 17.98
C GLY A 115 1.83 0.29 16.89
N ARG A 116 2.25 -0.24 15.74
CA ARG A 116 2.66 0.46 14.52
C ARG A 116 2.50 -0.50 13.33
N PHE A 117 2.41 0.05 12.12
CA PHE A 117 2.27 -0.77 10.92
C PHE A 117 3.55 -1.56 10.63
N HIS A 118 3.44 -2.88 10.70
CA HIS A 118 4.45 -3.83 10.23
C HIS A 118 3.88 -4.71 9.15
N LEU A 119 4.74 -5.38 8.39
CA LEU A 119 4.31 -6.39 7.42
C LEU A 119 4.08 -7.73 8.12
N TRP A 120 2.96 -8.36 7.80
CA TRP A 120 2.54 -9.67 8.27
C TRP A 120 2.24 -10.57 7.09
N ALA A 121 2.47 -11.87 7.25
CA ALA A 121 2.17 -12.90 6.27
C ALA A 121 1.17 -13.91 6.81
N ARG A 122 0.26 -14.37 5.97
CA ARG A 122 -0.64 -15.49 6.24
C ARG A 122 -0.57 -16.52 5.12
N ASP A 123 -0.41 -17.77 5.49
CA ASP A 123 -0.54 -18.91 4.57
C ASP A 123 -2.04 -19.18 4.37
N LEU A 124 -2.54 -18.96 3.16
CA LEU A 124 -3.96 -19.10 2.81
C LEU A 124 -4.37 -20.55 2.60
N GLU A 125 -3.43 -21.44 2.29
CA GLU A 125 -3.69 -22.87 2.10
C GLU A 125 -3.94 -23.55 3.46
N SER A 126 -3.00 -23.37 4.40
CA SER A 126 -3.09 -23.94 5.74
C SER A 126 -3.96 -23.14 6.70
N ARG A 127 -4.29 -21.88 6.35
CA ARG A 127 -4.93 -20.90 7.24
C ARG A 127 -4.20 -20.79 8.59
N SER A 128 -2.86 -20.81 8.54
CA SER A 128 -2.03 -20.71 9.73
C SER A 128 -2.19 -19.36 10.42
N THR A 129 -1.75 -19.28 11.68
CA THR A 129 -1.54 -18.00 12.37
C THR A 129 -0.62 -17.09 11.55
N GLU A 130 -0.90 -15.79 11.61
CA GLU A 130 -0.14 -14.77 10.93
C GLU A 130 1.28 -14.64 11.50
N ILE A 131 2.25 -14.42 10.61
CA ILE A 131 3.67 -14.31 10.92
C ILE A 131 4.12 -12.87 10.64
N GLN A 132 4.65 -12.19 11.65
CA GLN A 132 5.27 -10.88 11.45
C GLN A 132 6.56 -11.02 10.63
N LEU A 133 6.72 -10.20 9.60
CA LEU A 133 7.88 -10.19 8.71
C LEU A 133 8.89 -9.10 9.07
N THR A 134 8.42 -7.95 9.53
CA THR A 134 9.26 -6.78 9.83
C THR A 134 9.21 -6.39 11.30
N HIS A 135 10.36 -6.03 11.88
CA HIS A 135 10.52 -5.78 13.33
C HIS A 135 11.26 -4.47 13.65
N SER A 136 11.24 -3.50 12.74
CA SER A 136 11.98 -2.25 12.90
C SER A 136 11.20 -1.20 13.71
N GLU A 137 11.84 -0.10 14.13
CA GLU A 137 11.13 1.05 14.74
C GLU A 137 10.45 1.96 13.70
N ALA A 138 10.49 1.58 12.42
CA ALA A 138 9.85 2.29 11.33
C ALA A 138 8.37 1.90 11.21
N MET A 139 7.71 2.44 10.20
CA MET A 139 6.41 1.99 9.73
C MET A 139 6.56 1.43 8.32
N GLU A 140 5.87 0.35 8.04
CA GLU A 140 5.98 -0.42 6.81
C GLU A 140 4.62 -0.60 6.14
N GLY A 141 4.61 -0.60 4.81
CA GLY A 141 3.39 -0.78 4.04
C GLY A 141 3.64 -0.97 2.55
N ALA A 142 2.54 -1.04 1.78
CA ALA A 142 2.56 -1.29 0.33
C ALA A 142 3.51 -2.42 -0.11
N PRO A 143 3.33 -3.65 0.42
CA PRO A 143 4.06 -4.82 -0.04
C PRO A 143 3.79 -5.13 -1.52
N ALA A 144 4.79 -5.67 -2.22
CA ALA A 144 4.65 -6.21 -3.57
C ALA A 144 5.63 -7.36 -3.81
N PHE A 145 5.13 -8.48 -4.35
CA PHE A 145 5.93 -9.66 -4.63
C PHE A 145 6.71 -9.56 -5.94
N SER A 146 7.90 -10.15 -5.97
CA SER A 146 8.57 -10.51 -7.23
C SER A 146 7.78 -11.60 -7.96
N PRO A 147 7.86 -11.68 -9.30
CA PRO A 147 7.13 -12.68 -10.07
C PRO A 147 7.48 -14.13 -9.71
N ASP A 148 8.68 -14.36 -9.18
CA ASP A 148 9.13 -15.67 -8.70
C ASP A 148 8.73 -15.96 -7.23
N GLY A 149 8.08 -15.01 -6.55
CA GLY A 149 7.62 -15.11 -5.17
C GLY A 149 8.72 -15.07 -4.10
N LYS A 150 9.99 -14.87 -4.47
CA LYS A 150 11.13 -14.98 -3.55
C LYS A 150 11.55 -13.67 -2.89
N THR A 151 11.10 -12.55 -3.42
CA THR A 151 11.46 -11.20 -2.95
C THR A 151 10.20 -10.41 -2.68
N LEU A 152 10.22 -9.64 -1.62
CA LEU A 152 9.18 -8.68 -1.27
C LEU A 152 9.75 -7.26 -1.38
N LEU A 153 9.09 -6.40 -2.16
CA LEU A 153 9.25 -4.96 -2.07
C LEU A 153 8.28 -4.41 -1.05
N PHE A 154 8.64 -3.31 -0.40
CA PHE A 154 7.75 -2.60 0.51
C PHE A 154 8.22 -1.16 0.71
N VAL A 155 7.33 -0.31 1.20
CA VAL A 155 7.66 1.04 1.62
C VAL A 155 8.02 1.02 3.11
N SER A 156 9.08 1.72 3.49
CA SER A 156 9.45 1.93 4.89
C SER A 156 10.02 3.33 5.10
N ASN A 157 9.78 3.92 6.27
CA ASN A 157 10.41 5.18 6.68
C ASN A 157 11.65 4.98 7.58
N ARG A 158 12.27 3.79 7.55
CA ARG A 158 13.40 3.44 8.44
C ARG A 158 14.65 4.31 8.30
N ALA A 159 14.78 5.05 7.19
CA ALA A 159 15.86 6.01 6.98
C ALA A 159 15.41 7.48 7.17
N GLY A 160 14.18 7.70 7.65
CA GLY A 160 13.62 9.01 7.99
C GLY A 160 12.57 9.51 6.99
N LEU A 161 12.71 9.14 5.71
CA LEU A 161 11.74 9.39 4.65
C LEU A 161 11.21 8.08 4.08
N ALA A 162 10.00 8.11 3.51
CA ALA A 162 9.43 6.95 2.84
C ALA A 162 10.30 6.54 1.64
N GLY A 163 10.82 5.32 1.68
CA GLY A 163 11.61 4.73 0.61
C GLY A 163 11.17 3.31 0.30
N ILE A 164 11.62 2.81 -0.84
CA ILE A 164 11.37 1.46 -1.33
C ILE A 164 12.49 0.54 -0.87
N TYR A 165 12.11 -0.48 -0.13
CA TYR A 165 12.99 -1.51 0.38
C TYR A 165 12.67 -2.85 -0.27
N ARG A 166 13.67 -3.73 -0.28
CA ARG A 166 13.49 -5.15 -0.60
C ARG A 166 13.92 -6.03 0.55
N MET A 167 13.30 -7.20 0.66
CA MET A 167 13.75 -8.30 1.50
C MET A 167 13.46 -9.66 0.84
N PRO A 168 14.22 -10.72 1.17
CA PRO A 168 13.82 -12.08 0.84
C PRO A 168 12.47 -12.43 1.49
N PHE A 169 11.56 -13.06 0.74
CA PHE A 169 10.32 -13.58 1.31
C PHE A 169 10.54 -15.00 1.85
N ARG A 170 10.77 -15.10 3.17
CA ARG A 170 10.94 -16.36 3.90
C ARG A 170 10.17 -16.30 5.23
N PRO A 171 8.82 -16.42 5.22
CA PRO A 171 8.02 -16.36 6.45
C PRO A 171 8.52 -17.34 7.51
N GLY A 172 8.70 -16.85 8.74
CA GLY A 172 9.19 -17.63 9.88
C GLY A 172 10.71 -17.76 9.97
N ASP A 173 11.47 -17.30 8.97
CA ASP A 173 12.93 -17.19 9.04
C ASP A 173 13.33 -15.77 9.49
N PRO A 174 13.78 -15.59 10.76
CA PRO A 174 14.12 -14.27 11.27
C PRO A 174 15.34 -13.64 10.58
N SER A 175 16.15 -14.42 9.84
CA SER A 175 17.30 -13.87 9.11
C SER A 175 16.90 -12.98 7.94
N ALA A 176 15.67 -13.08 7.44
CA ALA A 176 15.18 -12.27 6.33
C ALA A 176 15.22 -10.75 6.62
N GLU A 177 14.94 -10.32 7.85
CA GLU A 177 14.97 -8.91 8.24
C GLU A 177 16.40 -8.32 8.14
N ALA A 178 17.43 -9.11 8.47
CA ALA A 178 18.83 -8.67 8.35
C ALA A 178 19.27 -8.42 6.90
N GLU A 179 18.50 -8.93 5.93
CA GLU A 179 18.74 -8.78 4.49
C GLU A 179 17.94 -7.63 3.87
N VAL A 180 17.20 -6.85 4.65
CA VAL A 180 16.48 -5.66 4.15
C VAL A 180 17.46 -4.66 3.54
N ARG A 181 17.20 -4.18 2.32
CA ARG A 181 18.01 -3.16 1.62
C ARG A 181 17.14 -2.06 1.02
N LEU A 182 17.58 -0.81 1.14
CA LEU A 182 17.01 0.33 0.40
C LEU A 182 17.33 0.20 -1.09
N LEU A 183 16.35 0.45 -1.95
CA LEU A 183 16.50 0.49 -3.42
C LEU A 183 16.35 1.89 -3.99
N ALA A 184 15.36 2.63 -3.50
CA ALA A 184 15.06 3.99 -3.95
C ALA A 184 14.46 4.79 -2.79
N GLY A 185 14.83 6.06 -2.73
CA GLY A 185 14.50 7.01 -1.69
C GLY A 185 15.72 7.87 -1.40
N GLU A 186 15.52 8.90 -0.59
CA GLU A 186 16.53 9.85 -0.12
C GLU A 186 17.28 10.64 -1.23
N PRO A 187 17.21 11.99 -1.23
CA PRO A 187 16.46 12.86 -0.31
C PRO A 187 14.96 12.92 -0.61
N GLU A 188 14.49 12.23 -1.66
CA GLU A 188 13.08 12.21 -2.04
C GLU A 188 12.32 11.04 -1.40
N GLN A 189 10.99 11.09 -1.50
CA GLN A 189 10.12 10.01 -1.03
C GLN A 189 9.60 9.20 -2.21
N ASP A 190 9.64 7.87 -2.05
CA ASP A 190 9.26 6.91 -3.08
C ASP A 190 8.23 5.91 -2.51
N PHE A 191 7.20 5.59 -3.30
CA PHE A 191 5.99 4.90 -2.85
C PHE A 191 5.50 3.85 -3.87
N ARG A 192 4.66 2.92 -3.40
CA ARG A 192 3.88 1.98 -4.22
C ARG A 192 4.72 1.23 -5.27
N PRO A 193 5.77 0.50 -4.87
CA PRO A 193 6.60 -0.25 -5.80
C PRO A 193 5.83 -1.44 -6.39
N THR A 194 6.12 -1.79 -7.64
CA THR A 194 5.65 -3.03 -8.27
C THR A 194 6.68 -3.57 -9.26
N PHE A 195 6.88 -4.89 -9.28
CA PHE A 195 7.76 -5.53 -10.24
C PHE A 195 7.11 -5.63 -11.61
N SER A 196 7.92 -5.52 -12.66
CA SER A 196 7.51 -5.94 -14.00
C SER A 196 7.25 -7.46 -14.04
N PRO A 197 6.42 -7.98 -14.96
CA PRO A 197 6.11 -9.40 -15.03
C PRO A 197 7.33 -10.30 -15.24
N ASP A 198 8.35 -9.81 -15.94
CA ASP A 198 9.63 -10.48 -16.15
C ASP A 198 10.60 -10.36 -14.95
N GLY A 199 10.24 -9.57 -13.94
CA GLY A 199 11.03 -9.32 -12.74
C GLY A 199 12.27 -8.45 -12.96
N THR A 200 12.46 -7.87 -14.15
CA THR A 200 13.69 -7.12 -14.48
C THR A 200 13.65 -5.65 -14.07
N LYS A 201 12.45 -5.10 -13.85
CA LYS A 201 12.21 -3.69 -13.54
C LYS A 201 11.28 -3.53 -12.34
N ILE A 202 11.31 -2.34 -11.75
CA ILE A 202 10.39 -1.89 -10.72
C ILE A 202 9.79 -0.56 -11.16
N ALA A 203 8.46 -0.46 -11.18
CA ALA A 203 7.74 0.81 -11.31
C ALA A 203 7.34 1.30 -9.92
N PHE A 204 7.35 2.62 -9.72
CA PHE A 204 7.03 3.24 -8.45
C PHE A 204 6.60 4.69 -8.62
N SER A 205 5.92 5.25 -7.62
CA SER A 205 5.58 6.67 -7.53
C SER A 205 6.69 7.40 -6.76
N SER A 206 7.08 8.60 -7.21
CA SER A 206 8.21 9.34 -6.64
C SER A 206 7.90 10.83 -6.51
N LEU A 207 8.33 11.45 -5.41
CA LEU A 207 8.36 12.91 -5.28
C LEU A 207 9.59 13.56 -5.95
N ARG A 208 10.39 12.79 -6.68
CA ARG A 208 11.51 13.34 -7.44
C ARG A 208 11.01 14.29 -8.52
N GLY A 209 11.61 15.48 -8.54
CA GLY A 209 11.20 16.57 -9.42
C GLY A 209 10.02 17.40 -8.89
N ALA A 210 9.42 17.03 -7.75
CA ALA A 210 8.38 17.84 -7.13
C ALA A 210 8.97 19.17 -6.63
N SER A 211 8.25 20.26 -6.85
CA SER A 211 8.60 21.59 -6.36
C SER A 211 7.33 22.36 -5.97
N PRO A 212 7.44 23.52 -5.31
CA PRO A 212 6.26 24.36 -5.06
C PRO A 212 5.52 24.78 -6.34
N GLU A 213 6.25 24.92 -7.45
CA GLU A 213 5.72 25.28 -8.78
C GLU A 213 5.10 24.07 -9.51
N GLN A 214 5.59 22.87 -9.21
CA GLN A 214 5.15 21.60 -9.81
C GLN A 214 4.95 20.56 -8.70
N PRO A 215 3.85 20.67 -7.94
CA PRO A 215 3.58 19.74 -6.85
C PRO A 215 3.07 18.41 -7.40
N GLY A 216 3.45 17.33 -6.72
CA GLY A 216 2.91 15.99 -6.96
C GLY A 216 3.98 14.94 -7.19
N THR A 217 3.52 13.71 -7.43
CA THR A 217 4.37 12.53 -7.64
C THR A 217 4.41 12.14 -9.10
N GLN A 218 5.54 11.63 -9.59
CA GLN A 218 5.70 11.08 -10.93
C GLN A 218 5.92 9.56 -10.88
N ILE A 219 5.45 8.84 -11.90
CA ILE A 219 5.80 7.43 -12.06
C ILE A 219 7.21 7.32 -12.58
N HIS A 220 8.02 6.54 -11.89
CA HIS A 220 9.37 6.20 -12.25
C HIS A 220 9.50 4.69 -12.48
N VAL A 221 10.49 4.30 -13.26
CA VAL A 221 10.93 2.92 -13.43
C VAL A 221 12.43 2.83 -13.19
N MET A 222 12.86 1.77 -12.50
CA MET A 222 14.26 1.42 -12.30
C MET A 222 14.50 -0.06 -12.61
N LYS A 223 15.77 -0.47 -12.74
CA LYS A 223 16.14 -1.90 -12.75
C LYS A 223 15.79 -2.54 -11.40
N ALA A 224 15.47 -3.83 -11.40
CA ALA A 224 15.10 -4.57 -10.18
C ALA A 224 16.16 -4.54 -9.05
N ASN A 225 17.42 -4.27 -9.40
CA ASN A 225 18.50 -4.10 -8.44
C ASN A 225 18.53 -2.71 -7.76
N GLY A 226 17.67 -1.77 -8.16
CA GLY A 226 17.61 -0.38 -7.67
C GLY A 226 18.31 0.65 -8.57
N SER A 227 19.00 0.22 -9.63
CA SER A 227 19.79 1.13 -10.47
C SER A 227 18.98 1.77 -11.61
N GLU A 228 19.50 2.89 -12.13
CA GLU A 228 18.96 3.61 -13.29
C GLU A 228 17.48 4.02 -13.16
N PRO A 229 17.09 4.75 -12.08
CA PRO A 229 15.73 5.28 -11.99
C PRO A 229 15.49 6.33 -13.08
N LYS A 230 14.33 6.26 -13.73
CA LYS A 230 13.91 7.17 -14.79
C LYS A 230 12.42 7.49 -14.67
N ALA A 231 12.06 8.77 -14.80
CA ALA A 231 10.66 9.19 -14.89
C ALA A 231 10.01 8.67 -16.20
N LEU A 232 8.81 8.10 -16.06
CA LEU A 232 7.92 7.74 -17.17
C LEU A 232 6.82 8.77 -17.42
N THR A 233 6.36 9.43 -16.36
CA THR A 233 5.41 10.54 -16.47
C THR A 233 6.13 11.87 -16.25
N SER A 234 5.52 12.95 -16.74
CA SER A 234 5.99 14.33 -16.57
C SER A 234 4.80 15.27 -16.45
N GLY A 235 5.02 16.44 -15.84
CA GLY A 235 3.99 17.47 -15.66
C GLY A 235 3.38 17.45 -14.26
N ASP A 236 2.44 18.37 -14.06
CA ASP A 236 1.79 18.60 -12.76
C ASP A 236 0.76 17.50 -12.48
N GLY A 237 0.69 17.07 -11.22
CA GLY A 237 -0.31 16.10 -10.78
C GLY A 237 0.24 15.00 -9.88
N TRP A 238 -0.69 14.24 -9.30
CA TRP A 238 -0.40 13.17 -8.35
C TRP A 238 -0.54 11.82 -9.07
N PHE A 239 0.55 11.36 -9.68
CA PHE A 239 0.58 10.07 -10.34
C PHE A 239 0.88 8.97 -9.31
N GLY A 240 -0.12 8.14 -8.99
CA GLY A 240 -0.07 7.12 -7.95
C GLY A 240 -0.18 5.67 -8.46
N SER A 241 0.13 4.72 -7.57
CA SER A 241 -0.14 3.28 -7.67
C SER A 241 0.03 2.63 -9.06
N PRO A 242 1.25 2.65 -9.64
CA PRO A 242 1.47 2.01 -10.93
C PRO A 242 1.23 0.51 -10.85
N VAL A 243 0.67 -0.07 -11.91
CA VAL A 243 0.56 -1.51 -12.14
C VAL A 243 1.06 -1.84 -13.54
N TRP A 244 1.73 -2.97 -13.69
CA TRP A 244 2.16 -3.45 -15.01
C TRP A 244 1.02 -4.21 -15.69
N SER A 245 0.93 -4.07 -17.02
CA SER A 245 0.21 -5.04 -17.86
C SER A 245 0.83 -6.43 -17.67
N SER A 246 0.03 -7.49 -17.85
CA SER A 246 0.50 -8.87 -17.67
C SER A 246 1.59 -9.28 -18.67
N ASP A 247 1.65 -8.62 -19.83
CA ASP A 247 2.69 -8.80 -20.85
C ASP A 247 3.85 -7.79 -20.75
N GLY A 248 3.75 -6.82 -19.83
CA GLY A 248 4.78 -5.81 -19.58
C GLY A 248 4.89 -4.73 -20.66
N THR A 249 3.92 -4.61 -21.56
CA THR A 249 3.83 -3.55 -22.59
C THR A 249 3.04 -2.32 -22.15
#